data_AF-A0A6I2R8G9-F1
#
_entry.id   AF-A0A6I2R8G9-F1
#
_cell.length_a   1.000
_cell.length_b   1.000
_cell.length_c   1.000
_cell.angle_alpha   90.00
_cell.angle_beta   90.00
_cell.angle_gamma   90.00
#
_symmetry.space_group_name_H-M   'P 1'
#
loop_
_entity.id
_entity.type
_entity.pdbx_description
1 polymer ?
#
loop_
_entity_poly.entity_id
_entity_poly.type
_entity_poly.pdbx_seq_one_letter_code
_entity_poly.pdbx_strand_id
1 'polypeptide(L)'
;MARPVCSLRWEPITRSISSANCIMRLPPAARYTPMTCLQIPGMWFKMKQTTPEEREVTMKKRISVLMLTLALCLSLGAPALAAGGFSDVAQNAWYLKYLDTAVSSGLINGRGDGRFSPDDDITGAEAVKLAACISQLLSDGSVTLTNGSPWYASYMKYAVEKGLIDAELDEYGVSAPVSRSDLMDMLCRAIPQAQRTEINSIPDGSIPDLFTSAPYRDNVYTLYRMGIVTGANKRGACLPDECISRAEVAALVARIVSKDLRVAFSLEAPASDLPELLRRAQADGALCAVASLGYAPDYDRDAAMELYPFLADVPADNYIDAGGYELYLIVPCQNIAATVYAADLDWENYNYIRGRLLGIVEGEPFLLCCNFSDIVTNSLIVLSTANGEVLEFSPSISLKDGTLTVPESGVYDFTRY
;
A
#
# COMPACT_ATOMS: atom_id res chain seq x y z
N MET A 1 -55.09 -36.20 1.21
CA MET A 1 -55.47 -36.21 2.64
C MET A 1 -54.22 -36.08 3.49
N ALA A 2 -53.93 -34.87 3.96
CA ALA A 2 -53.02 -34.63 5.08
C ALA A 2 -53.86 -33.90 6.15
N ARG A 3 -54.02 -34.48 7.34
CA ARG A 3 -54.82 -33.87 8.41
C ARG A 3 -54.01 -32.74 9.05
N PRO A 4 -54.54 -31.53 9.23
CA PRO A 4 -53.81 -30.45 9.86
C PRO A 4 -53.65 -30.72 11.36
N VAL A 5 -52.42 -30.63 11.85
CA VAL A 5 -52.12 -30.69 13.28
C VAL A 5 -52.46 -29.34 13.91
N CYS A 6 -53.54 -29.28 14.69
CA CYS A 6 -53.85 -28.15 15.56
C CYS A 6 -52.79 -28.07 16.67
N SER A 7 -52.12 -26.93 16.83
CA SER A 7 -51.34 -26.68 18.05
C SER A 7 -52.18 -25.83 18.99
N LEU A 8 -52.30 -26.29 20.23
CA LEU A 8 -53.04 -25.62 21.29
C LEU A 8 -52.13 -24.61 21.98
N ARG A 9 -52.62 -23.39 22.18
CA ARG A 9 -51.92 -22.33 22.93
C ARG A 9 -52.85 -21.83 24.04
N TRP A 10 -52.31 -21.71 25.24
CA TRP A 10 -53.02 -21.25 26.43
C TRP A 10 -52.71 -19.75 26.64
N GLU A 11 -53.74 -18.90 26.73
CA GLU A 11 -53.58 -17.48 27.09
C GLU A 11 -54.53 -17.13 28.25
N PRO A 12 -54.06 -16.38 29.27
CA PRO A 12 -54.88 -16.00 30.42
C PRO A 12 -55.93 -14.94 30.07
N ILE A 13 -57.14 -15.10 30.60
CA ILE A 13 -58.25 -14.14 30.43
C ILE A 13 -58.07 -12.99 31.44
N THR A 14 -58.05 -11.73 30.96
CA THR A 14 -57.80 -10.54 31.80
C THR A 14 -59.05 -9.74 32.20
N ARG A 15 -60.28 -10.23 32.01
CA ARG A 15 -61.49 -9.52 32.50
C ARG A 15 -62.60 -10.45 33.02
N SER A 16 -63.19 -10.05 34.16
CA SER A 16 -64.25 -10.77 34.87
C SER A 16 -65.57 -10.76 34.10
N ILE A 17 -66.24 -11.92 34.01
CA ILE A 17 -67.61 -12.00 33.50
C ILE A 17 -68.46 -12.65 34.59
N SER A 18 -69.51 -11.94 35.02
CA SER A 18 -70.50 -12.39 36.01
C SER A 18 -71.38 -13.51 35.47
N SER A 19 -71.74 -14.42 36.36
CA SER A 19 -72.55 -15.63 36.17
C SER A 19 -73.89 -15.41 35.47
N ALA A 20 -74.09 -16.08 34.33
CA ALA A 20 -75.42 -16.47 33.84
C ALA A 20 -75.32 -17.76 32.99
N ASN A 21 -76.21 -18.70 33.28
CA ASN A 21 -76.34 -20.04 32.71
C ASN A 21 -76.18 -20.11 31.18
N CYS A 22 -75.35 -21.04 30.70
CA CYS A 22 -75.42 -21.52 29.31
C CYS A 22 -75.25 -23.04 29.29
N ILE A 23 -76.37 -23.74 29.14
CA ILE A 23 -76.46 -25.20 28.93
C ILE A 23 -76.04 -25.49 27.49
N MET A 24 -74.95 -26.22 27.27
CA MET A 24 -74.56 -26.68 25.94
C MET A 24 -74.84 -28.19 25.80
N ARG A 25 -75.79 -28.54 24.92
CA ARG A 25 -76.05 -29.90 24.45
C ARG A 25 -74.88 -30.36 23.58
N LEU A 26 -74.32 -31.55 23.85
CA LEU A 26 -73.35 -32.22 22.97
C LEU A 26 -74.06 -33.24 22.06
N PRO A 27 -73.76 -33.29 20.75
CA PRO A 27 -74.08 -34.44 19.91
C PRO A 27 -73.00 -35.54 20.02
N PRO A 28 -73.32 -36.82 19.74
CA PRO A 28 -72.46 -37.95 20.07
C PRO A 28 -71.43 -38.27 18.97
N ALA A 29 -70.36 -38.94 19.41
CA ALA A 29 -69.37 -39.72 18.65
C ALA A 29 -68.13 -38.99 18.08
N ALA A 30 -67.08 -38.90 18.90
CA ALA A 30 -65.71 -39.17 18.48
C ALA A 30 -64.91 -39.70 19.68
N ARG A 31 -64.34 -40.90 19.55
CA ARG A 31 -63.47 -41.53 20.56
C ARG A 31 -62.19 -40.70 20.70
N TYR A 32 -61.87 -40.26 21.92
CA TYR A 32 -60.55 -39.73 22.27
C TYR A 32 -59.91 -40.60 23.35
N THR A 33 -58.61 -40.87 23.17
CA THR A 33 -57.72 -41.46 24.18
C THR A 33 -57.59 -40.51 25.38
N PRO A 34 -57.53 -41.01 26.63
CA PRO A 34 -57.47 -40.16 27.80
C PRO A 34 -56.04 -39.60 27.95
N MET A 35 -55.89 -38.28 27.96
CA MET A 35 -54.74 -37.63 28.60
C MET A 35 -55.19 -37.07 29.94
N THR A 36 -54.48 -37.47 30.99
CA THR A 36 -54.65 -37.07 32.38
C THR A 36 -54.53 -35.55 32.52
N CYS A 37 -55.61 -34.86 32.90
CA CYS A 37 -55.56 -33.46 33.28
C CYS A 37 -55.06 -33.34 34.73
N LEU A 38 -53.93 -32.65 34.93
CA LEU A 38 -53.53 -32.13 36.24
C LEU A 38 -54.36 -30.86 36.50
N GLN A 39 -55.31 -30.92 37.44
CA GLN A 39 -56.12 -29.75 37.82
C GLN A 39 -55.29 -28.77 38.67
N ILE A 40 -55.11 -27.54 38.18
CA ILE A 40 -54.73 -26.39 39.01
C ILE A 40 -56.02 -25.58 39.26
N PRO A 41 -56.49 -25.40 40.51
CA PRO A 41 -57.71 -24.63 40.78
C PRO A 41 -57.51 -23.13 40.48
N GLY A 42 -58.39 -22.53 39.66
CA GLY A 42 -58.54 -21.07 39.56
C GLY A 42 -58.28 -20.41 38.20
N MET A 43 -57.81 -21.13 37.17
CA MET A 43 -57.57 -20.55 35.84
C MET A 43 -58.59 -21.03 34.80
N TRP A 44 -59.40 -20.10 34.29
CA TRP A 44 -60.26 -20.33 33.13
C TRP A 44 -59.50 -20.00 31.85
N PHE A 45 -59.45 -20.93 30.91
CA PHE A 45 -58.83 -20.74 29.61
C PHE A 45 -59.86 -20.91 28.50
N LYS A 46 -59.89 -19.97 27.56
CA LYS A 46 -60.78 -20.02 26.40
C LYS A 46 -60.01 -20.63 25.22
N MET A 47 -60.45 -21.77 24.71
CA MET A 47 -59.92 -22.34 23.48
C MET A 47 -60.30 -21.44 22.30
N LYS A 48 -59.32 -20.76 21.69
CA LYS A 48 -59.51 -20.03 20.45
C LYS A 48 -58.88 -20.85 19.31
N GLN A 49 -59.70 -21.33 18.38
CA GLN A 49 -59.20 -21.91 17.13
C GLN A 49 -58.75 -20.75 16.24
N THR A 50 -57.44 -20.61 16.02
CA THR A 50 -56.91 -19.68 15.01
C THR A 50 -57.04 -20.32 13.63
N THR A 51 -57.65 -19.61 12.69
CA THR A 51 -57.77 -20.09 11.30
C THR A 51 -56.39 -20.11 10.61
N PRO A 52 -56.21 -20.90 9.54
CA PRO A 52 -54.93 -20.96 8.80
C PRO A 52 -54.44 -19.58 8.33
N GLU A 53 -55.37 -18.71 7.96
CA GLU A 53 -55.11 -17.35 7.49
C GLU A 53 -54.59 -16.41 8.61
N GLU A 54 -55.15 -16.51 9.83
CA GLU A 54 -54.65 -15.75 10.99
C GLU A 54 -53.24 -16.18 11.40
N ARG A 55 -52.89 -17.46 11.22
CA ARG A 55 -51.54 -18.01 11.45
C ARG A 55 -50.53 -17.46 10.47
N GLU A 56 -50.90 -17.32 9.19
CA GLU A 56 -50.01 -16.81 8.16
C GLU A 56 -49.68 -15.33 8.38
N VAL A 57 -50.68 -14.53 8.76
CA VAL A 57 -50.51 -13.09 9.05
C VAL A 57 -49.66 -12.88 10.31
N THR A 58 -49.85 -13.67 11.36
CA THR A 58 -49.05 -13.58 12.59
C THR A 58 -47.63 -14.10 12.43
N MET A 59 -47.41 -15.11 11.59
CA MET A 59 -46.07 -15.61 11.24
C MET A 59 -45.30 -14.61 10.37
N LYS A 60 -45.95 -14.01 9.36
CA LYS A 60 -45.37 -12.94 8.53
C LYS A 60 -44.98 -11.70 9.36
N LYS A 61 -45.81 -11.27 10.32
CA LYS A 61 -45.47 -10.15 11.22
C LYS A 61 -44.30 -10.47 12.16
N ARG A 62 -44.18 -11.70 12.67
CA ARG A 62 -43.04 -12.10 13.53
C ARG A 62 -41.74 -12.25 12.74
N ILE A 63 -41.81 -12.77 11.51
CA ILE A 63 -40.66 -12.84 10.60
C ILE A 63 -40.23 -11.43 10.17
N SER A 64 -41.16 -10.52 9.85
CA SER A 64 -40.82 -9.11 9.57
C SER A 64 -40.19 -8.41 10.77
N VAL A 65 -40.66 -8.63 12.00
CA VAL A 65 -40.05 -8.02 13.20
C VAL A 65 -38.66 -8.61 13.48
N LEU A 66 -38.47 -9.93 13.32
CA LEU A 66 -37.15 -10.57 13.47
C LEU A 66 -36.14 -10.08 12.41
N MET A 67 -36.59 -9.94 11.16
CA MET A 67 -35.77 -9.43 10.06
C MET A 67 -35.43 -7.94 10.24
N LEU A 68 -36.36 -7.14 10.80
CA LEU A 68 -36.11 -5.73 11.11
C LEU A 68 -35.12 -5.57 12.29
N THR A 69 -35.19 -6.43 13.31
CA THR A 69 -34.23 -6.42 14.43
C THR A 69 -32.86 -6.97 14.03
N LEU A 70 -32.80 -7.96 13.13
CA LEU A 70 -31.54 -8.49 12.61
C LEU A 70 -30.87 -7.49 11.64
N ALA A 71 -31.66 -6.81 10.80
CA ALA A 71 -31.18 -5.71 9.96
C ALA A 71 -30.68 -4.52 10.79
N LEU A 72 -31.34 -4.20 11.92
CA LEU A 72 -30.91 -3.14 12.83
C LEU A 72 -29.61 -3.51 13.57
N CYS A 73 -29.41 -4.78 13.95
CA CYS A 73 -28.15 -5.25 14.55
C CYS A 73 -26.99 -5.37 13.55
N LEU A 74 -27.27 -5.63 12.26
CA LEU A 74 -26.25 -5.61 11.20
C LEU A 74 -25.94 -4.20 10.67
N SER A 75 -26.75 -3.20 10.99
CA SER A 75 -26.49 -1.80 10.66
C SER A 75 -25.76 -1.00 11.75
N LEU A 76 -25.48 -1.62 12.91
CA LEU A 76 -24.41 -1.10 13.77
C LEU A 76 -23.10 -1.43 13.06
N GLY A 77 -22.62 -0.50 12.23
CA GLY A 77 -21.23 -0.52 11.80
C GLY A 77 -20.37 -0.74 13.04
N ALA A 78 -19.47 -1.72 12.98
CA ALA A 78 -18.53 -1.97 14.06
C ALA A 78 -17.94 -0.61 14.47
N PRO A 79 -17.90 -0.26 15.77
CA PRO A 79 -17.27 0.98 16.17
C PRO A 79 -15.86 0.94 15.60
N ALA A 80 -15.53 1.93 14.76
CA ALA A 80 -14.17 2.11 14.30
C ALA A 80 -13.31 2.27 15.57
N LEU A 81 -12.50 1.26 15.89
CA LEU A 81 -11.53 1.41 16.97
C LEU A 81 -10.63 2.57 16.58
N ALA A 82 -10.37 3.50 17.51
CA ALA A 82 -9.28 4.45 17.35
C ALA A 82 -7.99 3.67 17.00
N ALA A 83 -7.03 4.22 16.25
CA ALA A 83 -5.91 3.43 15.76
C ALA A 83 -5.03 2.86 16.89
N GLY A 84 -5.00 3.53 18.04
CA GLY A 84 -4.38 3.00 19.27
C GLY A 84 -5.10 1.80 19.89
N GLY A 85 -6.21 1.33 19.31
CA GLY A 85 -6.99 0.19 19.75
C GLY A 85 -6.69 -1.13 19.03
N PHE A 86 -5.88 -1.12 17.96
CA PHE A 86 -5.46 -2.36 17.30
C PHE A 86 -4.33 -3.05 18.06
N SER A 87 -4.49 -4.34 18.32
CA SER A 87 -3.55 -5.16 19.08
C SER A 87 -2.18 -5.36 18.41
N ASP A 88 -2.11 -5.21 17.08
CA ASP A 88 -0.93 -5.35 16.24
C ASP A 88 -0.37 -4.00 15.75
N VAL A 89 -0.77 -2.89 16.38
CA VAL A 89 -0.24 -1.55 16.11
C VAL A 89 0.51 -1.03 17.34
N ALA A 90 1.81 -0.87 17.20
CA ALA A 90 2.63 -0.29 18.26
C ALA A 90 2.33 1.21 18.44
N GLN A 91 2.34 1.70 19.67
CA GLN A 91 2.05 3.11 19.99
C GLN A 91 3.11 4.09 19.44
N ASN A 92 4.28 3.59 19.07
CA ASN A 92 5.35 4.35 18.43
C ASN A 92 5.51 4.02 16.93
N ALA A 93 4.55 3.31 16.34
CA ALA A 93 4.59 3.01 14.91
C ALA A 93 4.56 4.31 14.09
N TRP A 94 5.41 4.40 13.06
CA TRP A 94 5.55 5.59 12.23
C TRP A 94 4.22 6.00 11.56
N TYR A 95 3.35 5.01 11.29
CA TYR A 95 2.07 5.18 10.64
C TYR A 95 0.90 5.46 11.59
N LEU A 96 1.09 5.42 12.92
CA LEU A 96 -0.01 5.49 13.89
C LEU A 96 -0.88 6.74 13.69
N LYS A 97 -0.26 7.93 13.59
CA LYS A 97 -0.97 9.20 13.40
C LYS A 97 -1.78 9.24 12.09
N TYR A 98 -1.27 8.57 11.06
CA TYR A 98 -1.94 8.49 9.77
C TYR A 98 -3.11 7.51 9.83
N LEU A 99 -2.89 6.36 10.48
CA LEU A 99 -3.93 5.37 10.71
C LEU A 99 -5.10 5.94 11.48
N ASP A 100 -4.85 6.74 12.54
CA ASP A 100 -5.92 7.42 13.29
C ASP A 100 -6.80 8.28 12.39
N THR A 101 -6.18 9.04 11.48
CA THR A 101 -6.89 9.91 10.54
C THR A 101 -7.65 9.10 9.49
N ALA A 102 -7.03 8.05 8.94
CA ALA A 102 -7.63 7.21 7.91
C ALA A 102 -8.80 6.34 8.42
N VAL A 103 -8.75 5.94 9.69
CA VAL A 103 -9.85 5.25 10.36
C VAL A 103 -10.96 6.24 10.74
N SER A 104 -10.61 7.42 11.24
CA SER A 104 -11.59 8.46 11.58
C SER A 104 -12.35 8.99 10.37
N SER A 105 -11.77 8.92 9.17
CA SER A 105 -12.47 9.25 7.91
C SER A 105 -13.41 8.15 7.42
N GLY A 106 -13.38 6.95 8.03
CA GLY A 106 -14.17 5.79 7.64
C GLY A 106 -13.68 5.08 6.36
N LEU A 107 -12.55 5.50 5.80
CA LEU A 107 -11.99 4.92 4.57
C LEU A 107 -11.22 3.62 4.81
N ILE A 108 -10.59 3.49 5.99
CA ILE A 108 -9.84 2.30 6.39
C ILE A 108 -10.46 1.69 7.64
N ASN A 109 -10.53 0.36 7.67
CA ASN A 109 -10.98 -0.42 8.82
C ASN A 109 -9.96 -1.55 9.11
N GLY A 110 -10.03 -2.12 10.33
CA GLY A 110 -9.29 -3.34 10.68
C GLY A 110 -9.82 -4.57 9.93
N ARG A 111 -9.05 -5.67 9.98
CA ARG A 111 -9.43 -6.95 9.33
C ARG A 111 -10.33 -7.85 10.19
N GLY A 112 -10.65 -7.43 11.42
CA GLY A 112 -11.38 -8.23 12.40
C GLY A 112 -10.50 -8.49 13.64
N ASP A 113 -11.08 -9.09 14.68
CA ASP A 113 -10.37 -9.53 15.90
C ASP A 113 -9.49 -8.47 16.60
N GLY A 114 -9.81 -7.19 16.43
CA GLY A 114 -9.01 -6.09 16.97
C GLY A 114 -7.63 -5.95 16.30
N ARG A 115 -7.50 -6.37 15.04
CA ARG A 115 -6.26 -6.29 14.24
C ARG A 115 -6.38 -5.36 13.06
N PHE A 116 -5.30 -4.65 12.78
CA PHE A 116 -5.15 -3.82 11.59
C PHE A 116 -4.43 -4.55 10.45
N SER A 117 -3.48 -5.45 10.76
CA SER A 117 -2.56 -6.07 9.81
C SER A 117 -1.75 -5.03 8.99
N PRO A 118 -0.82 -4.29 9.62
CA PRO A 118 -0.11 -3.20 8.96
C PRO A 118 0.78 -3.63 7.79
N ASP A 119 1.36 -4.83 7.89
CA ASP A 119 2.33 -5.35 6.91
C ASP A 119 1.68 -6.19 5.80
N ASP A 120 0.37 -6.44 5.88
CA ASP A 120 -0.36 -7.12 4.79
C ASP A 120 -0.50 -6.16 3.61
N ASP A 121 -0.36 -6.71 2.40
CA ASP A 121 -0.72 -6.00 1.17
C ASP A 121 -2.24 -5.85 1.01
N ILE A 122 -2.65 -4.82 0.26
CA ILE A 122 -4.04 -4.67 -0.16
C ILE A 122 -4.28 -5.28 -1.55
N THR A 123 -5.48 -5.81 -1.77
CA THR A 123 -5.86 -6.37 -3.08
C THR A 123 -6.32 -5.29 -4.06
N GLY A 124 -6.36 -5.61 -5.36
CA GLY A 124 -6.92 -4.70 -6.36
C GLY A 124 -8.38 -4.30 -6.07
N ALA A 125 -9.21 -5.21 -5.54
CA ALA A 125 -10.58 -4.87 -5.12
C ALA A 125 -10.60 -3.87 -3.94
N GLU A 126 -9.69 -4.00 -2.98
CA GLU A 126 -9.56 -3.05 -1.87
C GLU A 126 -9.08 -1.67 -2.37
N ALA A 127 -8.12 -1.64 -3.30
CA ALA A 127 -7.63 -0.42 -3.94
C ALA A 127 -8.73 0.32 -4.70
N VAL A 128 -9.50 -0.38 -5.54
CA VAL A 128 -10.62 0.18 -6.30
C VAL A 128 -11.70 0.73 -5.37
N LYS A 129 -12.05 -0.01 -4.30
CA LYS A 129 -12.97 0.49 -3.27
C LYS A 129 -12.45 1.79 -2.67
N LEU A 130 -11.18 1.83 -2.28
CA LEU A 130 -10.58 2.99 -1.64
C LEU A 130 -10.61 4.22 -2.55
N ALA A 131 -10.20 4.06 -3.82
CA ALA A 131 -10.24 5.14 -4.81
C ALA A 131 -11.66 5.65 -5.07
N ALA A 132 -12.63 4.74 -5.22
CA ALA A 132 -14.04 5.11 -5.41
C ALA A 132 -14.59 5.91 -4.22
N CYS A 133 -14.33 5.45 -3.00
CA CYS A 133 -14.75 6.14 -1.77
C CYS A 133 -14.07 7.51 -1.62
N ILE A 134 -12.77 7.61 -1.90
CA ILE A 134 -12.05 8.90 -1.87
C ILE A 134 -12.63 9.88 -2.89
N SER A 135 -12.85 9.42 -4.13
CA SER A 135 -13.45 10.22 -5.19
C SER A 135 -14.80 10.80 -4.77
N GLN A 136 -15.66 9.97 -4.18
CA GLN A 136 -16.97 10.39 -3.69
C GLN A 136 -16.86 11.35 -2.50
N LEU A 137 -15.99 11.04 -1.54
CA LEU A 137 -15.75 11.90 -0.37
C LEU A 137 -15.28 13.31 -0.79
N LEU A 138 -14.32 13.39 -1.72
CA LEU A 138 -13.75 14.68 -2.15
C LEU A 138 -14.68 15.49 -3.07
N SER A 139 -15.57 14.81 -3.80
CA SER A 139 -16.50 15.46 -4.74
C SER A 139 -17.83 15.84 -4.08
N ASP A 140 -18.37 14.93 -3.26
CA ASP A 140 -19.73 15.00 -2.72
C ASP A 140 -19.74 15.28 -1.20
N GLY A 141 -18.57 15.29 -0.55
CA GLY A 141 -18.42 15.51 0.89
C GLY A 141 -18.80 14.31 1.76
N SER A 142 -19.21 13.19 1.17
CA SER A 142 -19.59 11.97 1.89
C SER A 142 -19.47 10.73 1.01
N VAL A 143 -19.39 9.55 1.63
CA VAL A 143 -19.41 8.26 0.94
C VAL A 143 -20.77 7.61 1.13
N THR A 144 -21.45 7.30 0.03
CA THR A 144 -22.73 6.58 -0.02
C THR A 144 -22.64 5.23 -0.73
N LEU A 145 -21.49 4.92 -1.35
CA LEU A 145 -21.22 3.60 -1.91
C LEU A 145 -21.26 2.52 -0.82
N THR A 146 -21.97 1.42 -1.10
CA THR A 146 -22.09 0.26 -0.22
C THR A 146 -21.68 -1.01 -0.96
N ASN A 147 -21.35 -2.08 -0.24
CA ASN A 147 -20.96 -3.35 -0.87
C ASN A 147 -22.02 -3.87 -1.86
N GLY A 148 -21.56 -4.40 -3.00
CA GLY A 148 -22.38 -5.09 -4.00
C GLY A 148 -22.36 -6.62 -3.84
N SER A 149 -22.70 -7.33 -4.91
CA SER A 149 -22.48 -8.77 -5.05
C SER A 149 -21.77 -9.07 -6.37
N PRO A 150 -20.48 -9.44 -6.38
CA PRO A 150 -19.56 -9.58 -5.23
C PRO A 150 -19.34 -8.26 -4.48
N TRP A 151 -18.77 -8.33 -3.26
CA TRP A 151 -18.73 -7.18 -2.33
C TRP A 151 -18.15 -5.89 -2.94
N TYR A 152 -17.22 -6.01 -3.89
CA TYR A 152 -16.57 -4.88 -4.56
C TYR A 152 -17.32 -4.32 -5.78
N ALA A 153 -18.38 -4.99 -6.26
CA ALA A 153 -18.97 -4.72 -7.57
C ALA A 153 -19.50 -3.29 -7.76
N SER A 154 -20.10 -2.71 -6.72
CA SER A 154 -20.58 -1.32 -6.74
C SER A 154 -19.45 -0.31 -6.88
N TYR A 155 -18.33 -0.53 -6.19
CA TYR A 155 -17.17 0.34 -6.26
C TYR A 155 -16.44 0.20 -7.61
N MET A 156 -16.32 -1.04 -8.13
CA MET A 156 -15.76 -1.31 -9.46
C MET A 156 -16.51 -0.55 -10.55
N LYS A 157 -17.85 -0.67 -10.53
CA LYS A 157 -18.72 0.06 -11.46
C LYS A 157 -18.52 1.58 -11.36
N TYR A 158 -18.53 2.13 -10.14
CA TYR A 158 -18.32 3.56 -9.93
C TYR A 158 -16.94 4.01 -10.43
N ALA A 159 -15.90 3.22 -10.18
CA ALA A 159 -14.53 3.53 -10.57
C ALA A 159 -14.38 3.60 -12.10
N VAL A 160 -14.98 2.67 -12.84
CA VAL A 160 -15.03 2.73 -14.31
C VAL A 160 -15.85 3.95 -14.78
N GLU A 161 -17.05 4.16 -14.23
CA GLU A 161 -17.92 5.28 -14.63
C GLU A 161 -17.30 6.66 -14.41
N LYS A 162 -16.44 6.80 -13.40
CA LYS A 162 -15.71 8.04 -13.07
C LYS A 162 -14.32 8.11 -13.69
N GLY A 163 -13.88 7.09 -14.43
CA GLY A 163 -12.55 7.05 -15.06
C GLY A 163 -11.40 6.94 -14.06
N LEU A 164 -11.65 6.37 -12.87
CA LEU A 164 -10.63 6.06 -11.87
C LEU A 164 -9.78 4.85 -12.27
N ILE A 165 -10.36 3.97 -13.08
CA ILE A 165 -9.73 2.84 -13.76
C ILE A 165 -10.28 2.78 -15.19
N ASP A 166 -9.48 2.26 -16.13
CA ASP A 166 -9.86 2.26 -17.55
C ASP A 166 -10.84 1.12 -17.91
N ALA A 167 -10.80 0.01 -17.16
CA ALA A 167 -11.69 -1.13 -17.30
C ALA A 167 -11.86 -1.87 -15.97
N GLU A 168 -12.86 -2.74 -15.88
CA GLU A 168 -13.01 -3.62 -14.73
C GLU A 168 -11.82 -4.58 -14.62
N LEU A 169 -11.34 -4.80 -13.39
CA LEU A 169 -10.32 -5.82 -13.12
C LEU A 169 -10.91 -7.21 -13.30
N ASP A 170 -10.11 -8.14 -13.84
CA ASP A 170 -10.50 -9.55 -13.92
C ASP A 170 -10.45 -10.26 -12.55
N GLU A 171 -10.83 -11.54 -12.51
CA GLU A 171 -10.88 -12.32 -11.26
C GLU A 171 -9.51 -12.40 -10.55
N TYR A 172 -8.42 -12.38 -11.31
CA TYR A 172 -7.08 -12.33 -10.74
C TYR A 172 -6.78 -10.95 -10.17
N GLY A 173 -6.98 -9.88 -10.93
CA GLY A 173 -6.69 -8.51 -10.53
C GLY A 173 -7.47 -8.05 -9.29
N VAL A 174 -8.71 -8.52 -9.09
CA VAL A 174 -9.48 -8.20 -7.87
C VAL A 174 -8.90 -8.82 -6.60
N SER A 175 -8.24 -9.98 -6.72
CA SER A 175 -7.78 -10.79 -5.58
C SER A 175 -6.28 -10.70 -5.35
N ALA A 176 -5.50 -10.42 -6.39
CA ALA A 176 -4.06 -10.22 -6.30
C ALA A 176 -3.71 -8.95 -5.51
N PRO A 177 -2.56 -8.94 -4.80
CA PRO A 177 -1.95 -7.71 -4.30
C PRO A 177 -1.82 -6.67 -5.41
N VAL A 178 -2.17 -5.42 -5.11
CA VAL A 178 -2.06 -4.32 -6.06
C VAL A 178 -0.62 -3.77 -6.07
N SER A 179 -0.13 -3.39 -7.24
CA SER A 179 1.12 -2.65 -7.34
C SER A 179 0.96 -1.25 -6.74
N ARG A 180 2.06 -0.69 -6.27
CA ARG A 180 2.12 0.65 -5.70
C ARG A 180 1.77 1.71 -6.75
N SER A 181 2.22 1.54 -7.99
CA SER A 181 1.90 2.44 -9.10
C SER A 181 0.41 2.41 -9.47
N ASP A 182 -0.23 1.23 -9.55
CA ASP A 182 -1.65 1.12 -9.86
C ASP A 182 -2.51 1.80 -8.79
N LEU A 183 -2.21 1.58 -7.51
CA LEU A 183 -2.91 2.28 -6.43
C LEU A 183 -2.71 3.80 -6.56
N MET A 184 -1.48 4.26 -6.79
CA MET A 184 -1.16 5.67 -6.91
C MET A 184 -1.87 6.33 -8.11
N ASP A 185 -1.97 5.63 -9.24
CA ASP A 185 -2.74 6.07 -10.40
C ASP A 185 -4.21 6.26 -10.05
N MET A 186 -4.84 5.24 -9.44
CA MET A 186 -6.24 5.28 -9.00
C MET A 186 -6.50 6.41 -8.00
N LEU A 187 -5.62 6.57 -7.00
CA LEU A 187 -5.74 7.61 -5.98
C LEU A 187 -5.57 9.02 -6.57
N CYS A 188 -4.64 9.21 -7.50
CA CYS A 188 -4.49 10.51 -8.17
C CYS A 188 -5.74 10.85 -9.00
N ARG A 189 -6.25 9.88 -9.78
CA ARG A 189 -7.50 10.03 -10.55
C ARG A 189 -8.70 10.34 -9.65
N ALA A 190 -8.74 9.76 -8.44
CA ALA A 190 -9.79 10.02 -7.45
C ALA A 190 -9.76 11.45 -6.87
N ILE A 191 -8.64 12.16 -6.95
CA ILE A 191 -8.54 13.55 -6.47
C ILE A 191 -8.94 14.50 -7.61
N PRO A 192 -9.99 15.33 -7.44
CA PRO A 192 -10.37 16.32 -8.44
C PRO A 192 -9.21 17.26 -8.77
N GLN A 193 -8.99 17.58 -10.04
CA GLN A 193 -7.86 18.40 -10.50
C GLN A 193 -7.75 19.73 -9.73
N ALA A 194 -8.88 20.39 -9.44
CA ALA A 194 -8.94 21.63 -8.67
C ALA A 194 -8.43 21.51 -7.22
N GLN A 195 -8.33 20.29 -6.68
CA GLN A 195 -7.85 20.01 -5.33
C GLN A 195 -6.39 19.54 -5.28
N ARG A 196 -5.73 19.39 -6.43
CA ARG A 196 -4.33 18.93 -6.58
C ARG A 196 -3.33 20.06 -6.31
N THR A 197 -3.41 20.64 -5.13
CA THR A 197 -2.50 21.71 -4.69
C THR A 197 -1.13 21.13 -4.37
N GLU A 198 -0.11 21.53 -5.13
CA GLU A 198 1.28 21.14 -4.96
C GLU A 198 1.95 21.97 -3.85
N ILE A 199 2.79 21.32 -3.05
CA ILE A 199 3.58 21.94 -1.98
C ILE A 199 5.10 21.66 -2.12
N ASN A 200 5.47 20.75 -3.02
CA ASN A 200 6.84 20.29 -3.21
C ASN A 200 7.37 20.64 -4.61
N SER A 201 8.68 20.90 -4.68
CA SER A 201 9.40 21.00 -5.95
C SER A 201 9.97 19.62 -6.31
N ILE A 202 9.35 18.97 -7.29
CA ILE A 202 9.73 17.63 -7.76
C ILE A 202 9.92 17.70 -9.29
N PRO A 203 11.14 18.01 -9.75
CA PRO A 203 11.45 18.14 -11.17
C PRO A 203 11.28 16.81 -11.92
N ASP A 204 11.00 16.87 -13.22
CA ASP A 204 10.95 15.66 -14.03
C ASP A 204 12.31 14.92 -14.05
N GLY A 205 12.25 13.60 -13.95
CA GLY A 205 13.42 12.72 -13.81
C GLY A 205 14.00 12.64 -12.39
N SER A 206 13.46 13.39 -11.42
CA SER A 206 13.97 13.39 -10.04
C SER A 206 13.54 12.19 -9.20
N ILE A 207 12.48 11.48 -9.60
CA ILE A 207 12.07 10.22 -8.96
C ILE A 207 12.92 9.10 -9.60
N PRO A 208 13.82 8.45 -8.84
CA PRO A 208 14.89 7.63 -9.43
C PRO A 208 14.40 6.51 -10.36
N ASP A 209 13.36 5.79 -9.97
CA ASP A 209 12.86 4.54 -10.55
C ASP A 209 11.54 4.73 -11.31
N LEU A 210 11.32 5.94 -11.83
CA LEU A 210 10.11 6.29 -12.57
C LEU A 210 10.45 6.75 -13.99
N PHE A 211 10.36 5.80 -14.92
CA PHE A 211 10.66 6.01 -16.33
C PHE A 211 9.71 6.98 -17.03
N THR A 212 10.24 7.74 -18.00
CA THR A 212 9.47 8.69 -18.83
C THR A 212 8.34 8.00 -19.62
N SER A 213 8.53 6.73 -19.97
CA SER A 213 7.54 5.92 -20.71
C SER A 213 6.44 5.31 -19.85
N ALA A 214 6.54 5.40 -18.51
CA ALA A 214 5.56 4.77 -17.63
C ALA A 214 4.18 5.45 -17.76
N PRO A 215 3.09 4.70 -18.01
CA PRO A 215 1.77 5.29 -18.28
C PRO A 215 1.20 6.04 -17.06
N TYR A 216 1.58 5.64 -15.84
CA TYR A 216 1.16 6.25 -14.58
C TYR A 216 2.05 7.43 -14.13
N ARG A 217 3.12 7.75 -14.89
CA ARG A 217 4.17 8.69 -14.49
C ARG A 217 3.63 10.02 -13.98
N ASP A 218 2.77 10.68 -14.75
CA ASP A 218 2.32 12.03 -14.41
C ASP A 218 1.47 12.06 -13.14
N ASN A 219 0.69 11.00 -12.91
CA ASN A 219 -0.09 10.84 -11.69
C ASN A 219 0.82 10.61 -10.47
N VAL A 220 1.88 9.81 -10.63
CA VAL A 220 2.90 9.65 -9.58
C VAL A 220 3.58 10.98 -9.24
N TYR A 221 4.07 11.73 -10.23
CA TYR A 221 4.67 13.05 -9.99
C TYR A 221 3.70 14.00 -9.29
N THR A 222 2.43 13.99 -9.69
CA THR A 222 1.40 14.82 -9.06
C THR A 222 1.27 14.49 -7.57
N LEU A 223 1.23 13.22 -7.19
CA LEU A 223 1.14 12.80 -5.78
C LEU A 223 2.40 13.18 -4.97
N TYR A 224 3.59 13.11 -5.57
CA TYR A 224 4.84 13.57 -4.97
C TYR A 224 4.82 15.09 -4.75
N ARG A 225 4.44 15.86 -5.77
CA ARG A 225 4.33 17.32 -5.71
C ARG A 225 3.29 17.77 -4.69
N MET A 226 2.22 17.02 -4.51
CA MET A 226 1.21 17.24 -3.47
C MET A 226 1.67 16.90 -2.05
N GLY A 227 2.82 16.23 -1.87
CA GLY A 227 3.28 15.75 -0.57
C GLY A 227 2.46 14.60 0.01
N ILE A 228 1.72 13.89 -0.84
CA ILE A 228 1.00 12.66 -0.47
C ILE A 228 1.98 11.49 -0.45
N VAL A 229 2.80 11.36 -1.49
CA VAL A 229 3.85 10.35 -1.60
C VAL A 229 5.21 11.01 -1.37
N THR A 230 6.08 10.34 -0.62
CA THR A 230 7.42 10.83 -0.24
C THR A 230 8.56 9.91 -0.70
N GLY A 231 8.22 8.84 -1.42
CA GLY A 231 9.11 7.72 -1.71
C GLY A 231 9.26 6.73 -0.56
N ALA A 232 9.83 5.58 -0.89
CA ALA A 232 10.07 4.45 0.00
C ALA A 232 11.43 4.53 0.73
N ASN A 233 12.34 5.38 0.24
CA ASN A 233 13.67 5.58 0.82
C ASN A 233 14.07 7.07 0.81
N LYS A 234 15.26 7.38 1.37
CA LYS A 234 15.79 8.74 1.46
C LYS A 234 15.97 9.43 0.10
N ARG A 235 16.17 8.65 -0.97
CA ARG A 235 16.32 9.15 -2.36
C ARG A 235 14.99 9.46 -3.04
N GLY A 236 13.87 9.09 -2.42
CA GLY A 236 12.54 9.32 -2.97
C GLY A 236 12.09 8.27 -3.99
N ALA A 237 12.70 7.07 -4.01
CA ALA A 237 12.29 5.98 -4.91
C ALA A 237 10.80 5.65 -4.73
N CYS A 238 10.09 5.47 -5.84
CA CYS A 238 8.67 5.19 -5.88
C CYS A 238 8.34 3.72 -5.60
N LEU A 239 9.19 2.81 -6.06
CA LEU A 239 9.03 1.36 -6.14
C LEU A 239 7.71 0.99 -6.84
N PRO A 240 7.52 1.36 -8.12
CA PRO A 240 6.21 1.34 -8.77
C PRO A 240 5.62 -0.06 -8.94
N ASP A 241 6.46 -1.08 -9.13
CA ASP A 241 6.03 -2.46 -9.38
C ASP A 241 5.88 -3.29 -8.09
N GLU A 242 6.36 -2.77 -6.96
CA GLU A 242 6.24 -3.42 -5.67
C GLU A 242 4.80 -3.37 -5.14
N CYS A 243 4.45 -4.35 -4.30
CA CYS A 243 3.17 -4.32 -3.58
C CYS A 243 3.21 -3.28 -2.45
N ILE A 244 2.04 -2.78 -2.06
CA ILE A 244 1.92 -1.75 -1.03
C ILE A 244 1.21 -2.24 0.23
N SER A 245 1.87 -2.03 1.37
CA SER A 245 1.36 -2.43 2.67
C SER A 245 0.20 -1.55 3.16
N ARG A 246 -0.65 -2.10 4.01
CA ARG A 246 -1.76 -1.36 4.65
C ARG A 246 -1.31 -0.17 5.48
N ALA A 247 -0.13 -0.25 6.12
CA ALA A 247 0.47 0.87 6.83
C ALA A 247 0.77 2.06 5.91
N GLU A 248 1.33 1.79 4.73
CA GLU A 248 1.60 2.81 3.72
C GLU A 248 0.32 3.38 3.12
N VAL A 249 -0.65 2.52 2.81
CA VAL A 249 -1.98 2.95 2.35
C VAL A 249 -2.63 3.91 3.35
N ALA A 250 -2.53 3.64 4.65
CA ALA A 250 -3.04 4.55 5.68
C ALA A 250 -2.36 5.92 5.65
N ALA A 251 -1.05 5.97 5.40
CA ALA A 251 -0.32 7.23 5.20
C ALA A 251 -0.82 8.00 3.98
N LEU A 252 -0.99 7.34 2.83
CA LEU A 252 -1.48 7.98 1.61
C LEU A 252 -2.90 8.53 1.81
N VAL A 253 -3.81 7.73 2.35
CA VAL A 253 -5.20 8.12 2.62
C VAL A 253 -5.27 9.31 3.56
N ALA A 254 -4.52 9.27 4.67
CA ALA A 254 -4.50 10.36 5.65
C ALA A 254 -4.05 11.69 5.02
N ARG A 255 -3.02 11.66 4.15
CA ARG A 255 -2.49 12.85 3.44
C ARG A 255 -3.42 13.36 2.34
N ILE A 256 -4.28 12.48 1.80
CA ILE A 256 -5.33 12.87 0.85
C ILE A 256 -6.45 13.62 1.59
N VAL A 257 -6.98 13.04 2.68
CA VAL A 257 -8.14 13.59 3.41
C VAL A 257 -7.78 14.77 4.31
N SER A 258 -6.52 14.87 4.77
CA SER A 258 -6.04 15.97 5.60
C SER A 258 -4.77 16.58 5.00
N LYS A 259 -4.90 17.79 4.47
CA LYS A 259 -3.78 18.52 3.84
C LYS A 259 -2.65 18.82 4.83
N ASP A 260 -2.96 18.99 6.12
CA ASP A 260 -1.98 19.28 7.17
C ASP A 260 -1.04 18.10 7.45
N LEU A 261 -1.41 16.89 7.00
CA LEU A 261 -0.58 15.69 7.14
C LEU A 261 0.36 15.47 5.95
N ARG A 262 0.21 16.25 4.86
CA ARG A 262 1.09 16.21 3.69
C ARG A 262 2.50 16.62 4.09
N VAL A 263 3.48 16.03 3.43
CA VAL A 263 4.89 16.18 3.81
C VAL A 263 5.58 17.10 2.81
N ALA A 264 6.18 18.17 3.34
CA ALA A 264 7.02 19.07 2.58
C ALA A 264 8.42 18.46 2.40
N PHE A 265 8.88 18.35 1.15
CA PHE A 265 10.23 17.93 0.78
C PHE A 265 10.54 18.39 -0.65
N SER A 266 11.78 18.18 -1.07
CA SER A 266 12.21 18.44 -2.45
C SER A 266 13.04 17.28 -2.95
N LEU A 267 12.90 16.97 -4.23
CA LEU A 267 13.87 16.16 -4.96
C LEU A 267 14.58 17.07 -5.93
N GLU A 268 15.84 16.76 -6.21
CA GLU A 268 16.61 17.55 -7.14
C GLU A 268 16.46 17.02 -8.56
N ALA A 269 16.44 17.93 -9.53
CA ALA A 269 16.56 17.53 -10.92
C ALA A 269 17.83 16.71 -11.07
N PRO A 270 17.78 15.59 -11.79
CA PRO A 270 18.94 14.74 -11.87
C PRO A 270 20.04 15.48 -12.66
N ALA A 271 21.30 15.34 -12.24
CA ALA A 271 22.39 16.17 -12.77
C ALA A 271 22.55 16.03 -14.29
N SER A 272 22.85 17.15 -14.95
CA SER A 272 23.01 17.22 -16.41
C SER A 272 24.46 17.20 -16.85
N ASP A 273 25.38 17.49 -15.94
CA ASP A 273 26.81 17.63 -16.20
C ASP A 273 27.63 17.24 -14.98
N LEU A 274 28.92 16.99 -15.21
CA LEU A 274 29.85 16.56 -14.18
C LEU A 274 30.14 17.63 -13.10
N PRO A 275 30.30 18.93 -13.44
CA PRO A 275 30.46 19.98 -12.43
C PRO A 275 29.32 20.04 -11.41
N GLU A 276 28.09 19.85 -11.86
CA GLU A 276 26.91 19.82 -11.00
C GLU A 276 26.92 18.60 -10.06
N LEU A 277 27.31 17.42 -10.56
CA LEU A 277 27.49 16.22 -9.74
C LEU A 277 28.52 16.43 -8.63
N LEU A 278 29.68 16.99 -8.98
CA LEU A 278 30.75 17.32 -8.03
C LEU A 278 30.28 18.30 -6.97
N ARG A 279 29.57 19.35 -7.37
CA ARG A 279 29.05 20.37 -6.45
C ARG A 279 28.09 19.74 -5.42
N ARG A 280 27.24 18.81 -5.82
CA ARG A 280 26.30 18.11 -4.92
C ARG A 280 27.02 17.16 -3.98
N ALA A 281 27.96 16.36 -4.48
CA ALA A 281 28.78 15.49 -3.64
C ALA A 281 29.54 16.27 -2.56
N GLN A 282 30.12 17.42 -2.93
CA GLN A 282 30.80 18.30 -1.98
C GLN A 282 29.84 18.91 -0.94
N ALA A 283 28.63 19.29 -1.35
CA ALA A 283 27.63 19.82 -0.44
C ALA A 283 27.14 18.77 0.58
N ASP A 284 27.12 17.49 0.18
CA ASP A 284 26.81 16.35 1.04
C ASP A 284 28.00 15.92 1.93
N GLY A 285 29.17 16.53 1.74
CA GLY A 285 30.40 16.16 2.45
C GLY A 285 30.99 14.82 2.00
N ALA A 286 30.60 14.32 0.82
CA ALA A 286 31.14 13.11 0.24
C ALA A 286 32.57 13.32 -0.31
N LEU A 287 33.34 12.24 -0.37
CA LEU A 287 34.70 12.21 -0.90
C LEU A 287 34.72 11.92 -2.41
N CYS A 288 33.68 11.27 -2.93
CA CYS A 288 33.46 11.07 -4.35
C CYS A 288 31.95 11.00 -4.66
N ALA A 289 31.60 11.23 -5.92
CA ALA A 289 30.32 10.79 -6.48
C ALA A 289 30.51 9.50 -7.27
N VAL A 290 29.50 8.62 -7.24
CA VAL A 290 29.49 7.36 -7.98
C VAL A 290 28.12 7.13 -8.60
N ALA A 291 28.07 6.64 -9.83
CA ALA A 291 26.86 6.02 -10.39
C ALA A 291 27.17 4.71 -11.06
N SER A 292 26.21 3.78 -10.98
CA SER A 292 26.07 2.76 -11.99
C SER A 292 25.50 3.37 -13.27
N LEU A 293 26.12 3.04 -14.40
CA LEU A 293 25.66 3.36 -15.75
C LEU A 293 24.98 2.15 -16.42
N GLY A 294 24.91 1.03 -15.70
CA GLY A 294 24.26 -0.20 -16.11
C GLY A 294 25.20 -1.27 -16.67
N TYR A 295 24.57 -2.30 -17.25
CA TYR A 295 25.24 -3.45 -17.84
C TYR A 295 25.88 -3.08 -19.19
N ALA A 296 27.20 -3.25 -19.30
CA ALA A 296 28.01 -2.91 -20.47
C ALA A 296 29.13 -3.96 -20.71
N PRO A 297 28.79 -5.20 -21.10
CA PRO A 297 29.77 -6.28 -21.34
C PRO A 297 30.69 -5.98 -22.54
N ASP A 298 30.19 -5.20 -23.50
CA ASP A 298 30.90 -4.76 -24.70
C ASP A 298 30.96 -3.23 -24.68
N TYR A 299 31.64 -2.66 -23.67
CA TYR A 299 31.70 -1.22 -23.47
C TYR A 299 32.13 -0.48 -24.75
N ASP A 300 31.22 0.34 -25.27
CA ASP A 300 31.45 1.27 -26.36
C ASP A 300 31.24 2.69 -25.81
N ARG A 301 32.31 3.48 -25.82
CA ARG A 301 32.30 4.83 -25.28
C ARG A 301 31.36 5.77 -26.05
N ASP A 302 31.27 5.63 -27.37
CA ASP A 302 30.42 6.49 -28.19
C ASP A 302 28.95 6.18 -27.90
N ALA A 303 28.59 4.90 -27.81
CA ALA A 303 27.24 4.49 -27.40
C ALA A 303 26.90 4.93 -25.96
N ALA A 304 27.86 4.85 -25.04
CA ALA A 304 27.67 5.32 -23.67
C ALA A 304 27.48 6.85 -23.60
N MET A 305 28.19 7.63 -24.42
CA MET A 305 28.02 9.09 -24.49
C MET A 305 26.67 9.51 -25.09
N GLU A 306 26.05 8.70 -25.95
CA GLU A 306 24.67 8.96 -26.42
C GLU A 306 23.65 8.85 -25.28
N LEU A 307 23.82 7.88 -24.39
CA LEU A 307 22.96 7.68 -23.22
C LEU A 307 23.27 8.66 -22.09
N TYR A 308 24.55 8.97 -21.90
CA TYR A 308 25.06 9.80 -20.80
C TYR A 308 25.97 10.91 -21.34
N PRO A 309 25.41 12.03 -21.84
CA PRO A 309 26.19 13.10 -22.46
C PRO A 309 27.28 13.71 -21.57
N PHE A 310 27.11 13.68 -20.24
CA PHE A 310 28.13 14.15 -19.28
C PHE A 310 29.42 13.33 -19.32
N LEU A 311 29.44 12.15 -19.96
CA LEU A 311 30.66 11.36 -20.16
C LEU A 311 31.65 12.01 -21.13
N ALA A 312 31.23 13.00 -21.91
CA ALA A 312 32.12 13.80 -22.75
C ALA A 312 33.17 14.57 -21.93
N ASP A 313 32.87 14.88 -20.66
CA ASP A 313 33.79 15.57 -19.74
C ASP A 313 34.76 14.62 -19.04
N VAL A 314 34.57 13.30 -19.16
CA VAL A 314 35.50 12.31 -18.61
C VAL A 314 36.69 12.18 -19.56
N PRO A 315 37.95 12.20 -19.12
CA PRO A 315 39.09 11.99 -20.02
C PRO A 315 39.01 10.65 -20.76
N ALA A 316 39.45 10.63 -22.02
CA ALA A 316 39.40 9.44 -22.88
C ALA A 316 40.14 8.24 -22.27
N ASP A 317 41.30 8.53 -21.67
CA ASP A 317 42.22 7.55 -21.09
C ASP A 317 41.88 7.17 -19.65
N ASN A 318 40.92 7.87 -19.01
CA ASN A 318 40.49 7.58 -17.64
C ASN A 318 39.44 6.48 -17.61
N TYR A 319 39.85 5.29 -18.04
CA TYR A 319 39.06 4.06 -18.04
C TYR A 319 39.87 2.93 -17.40
N ILE A 320 39.29 2.28 -16.39
CA ILE A 320 39.87 1.14 -15.70
C ILE A 320 38.99 -0.08 -15.95
N ASP A 321 39.60 -1.14 -16.48
CA ASP A 321 38.94 -2.44 -16.67
C ASP A 321 39.40 -3.40 -15.57
N ALA A 322 38.51 -3.68 -14.62
CA ALA A 322 38.71 -4.71 -13.60
C ALA A 322 38.23 -6.10 -14.06
N GLY A 323 37.71 -6.21 -15.29
CA GLY A 323 36.92 -7.33 -15.78
C GLY A 323 35.49 -7.29 -15.25
N GLY A 324 34.53 -7.87 -15.96
CA GLY A 324 33.13 -7.87 -15.54
C GLY A 324 32.21 -7.32 -16.62
N TYR A 325 31.02 -6.90 -16.21
CA TYR A 325 29.97 -6.50 -17.14
C TYR A 325 29.20 -5.24 -16.71
N GLU A 326 29.58 -4.59 -15.61
CA GLU A 326 28.91 -3.38 -15.12
C GLU A 326 29.83 -2.18 -15.26
N LEU A 327 29.25 -1.06 -15.70
CA LEU A 327 29.98 0.19 -15.87
C LEU A 327 29.60 1.18 -14.78
N TYR A 328 30.60 1.74 -14.13
CA TYR A 328 30.44 2.78 -13.11
C TYR A 328 31.19 4.05 -13.50
N LEU A 329 30.60 5.21 -13.24
CA LEU A 329 31.31 6.48 -13.22
C LEU A 329 31.73 6.80 -11.80
N ILE A 330 33.04 6.98 -11.58
CA ILE A 330 33.63 7.40 -10.32
C ILE A 330 34.16 8.83 -10.48
N VAL A 331 33.76 9.71 -9.57
CA VAL A 331 34.13 11.13 -9.61
C VAL A 331 34.70 11.56 -8.26
N PRO A 332 36.02 11.42 -8.04
CA PRO A 332 36.67 11.89 -6.83
C PRO A 332 36.51 13.41 -6.65
N CYS A 333 36.30 13.86 -5.42
CA CYS A 333 36.38 15.29 -5.10
C CYS A 333 37.83 15.81 -5.23
N GLN A 334 38.00 17.13 -5.33
CA GLN A 334 39.33 17.74 -5.42
C GLN A 334 40.23 17.28 -4.25
N ASN A 335 41.48 16.94 -4.58
CA ASN A 335 42.49 16.41 -3.65
C ASN A 335 42.20 15.02 -3.07
N ILE A 336 41.25 14.28 -3.64
CA ILE A 336 41.04 12.86 -3.35
C ILE A 336 41.65 12.05 -4.50
N ALA A 337 42.57 11.14 -4.15
CA ALA A 337 43.07 10.13 -5.06
C ALA A 337 42.22 8.86 -4.92
N ALA A 338 41.78 8.31 -6.05
CA ALA A 338 41.11 7.02 -6.10
C ALA A 338 42.09 5.95 -6.60
N THR A 339 42.32 4.93 -5.78
CA THR A 339 43.13 3.77 -6.15
C THR A 339 42.21 2.57 -6.33
N VAL A 340 42.34 1.87 -7.46
CA VAL A 340 41.50 0.72 -7.78
C VAL A 340 42.33 -0.55 -7.71
N TYR A 341 41.84 -1.53 -6.95
CA TYR A 341 42.41 -2.87 -6.85
C TYR A 341 41.43 -3.89 -7.43
N ALA A 342 41.96 -4.98 -7.99
CA ALA A 342 41.17 -6.19 -8.15
C ALA A 342 40.82 -6.71 -6.74
N ALA A 343 39.54 -6.99 -6.50
CA ALA A 343 39.10 -7.56 -5.24
C ALA A 343 39.27 -9.08 -5.29
N ASP A 344 40.08 -9.62 -4.38
CA ASP A 344 40.17 -11.05 -4.13
C ASP A 344 39.28 -11.43 -2.95
N LEU A 345 38.67 -12.62 -3.00
CA LEU A 345 37.87 -13.15 -1.89
C LEU A 345 38.77 -13.96 -0.95
N ASP A 346 38.85 -13.54 0.30
CA ASP A 346 39.33 -14.39 1.38
C ASP A 346 38.20 -15.32 1.80
N TRP A 347 38.29 -16.56 1.33
CA TRP A 347 37.30 -17.62 1.59
C TRP A 347 37.22 -18.04 3.06
N GLU A 348 38.24 -17.74 3.87
CA GLU A 348 38.24 -18.10 5.29
C GLU A 348 37.42 -17.11 6.12
N ASN A 349 37.48 -15.82 5.77
CA ASN A 349 36.86 -14.74 6.51
C ASN A 349 35.64 -14.12 5.81
N TYR A 350 35.32 -14.59 4.60
CA TYR A 350 34.22 -14.08 3.76
C TYR A 350 34.27 -12.57 3.56
N ASN A 351 35.48 -12.03 3.36
CA ASN A 351 35.69 -10.62 3.06
C ASN A 351 36.52 -10.44 1.78
N TYR A 352 36.32 -9.28 1.16
CA TYR A 352 37.12 -8.85 0.03
C TYR A 352 38.44 -8.26 0.54
N ILE A 353 39.55 -8.62 -0.10
CA ILE A 353 40.88 -8.11 0.18
C ILE A 353 41.48 -7.44 -1.06
N ARG A 354 42.39 -6.49 -0.83
CA ARG A 354 43.11 -5.77 -1.89
C ARG A 354 44.04 -6.74 -2.64
N GLY A 355 43.69 -7.04 -3.88
CA GLY A 355 44.52 -7.82 -4.80
C GLY A 355 45.48 -6.94 -5.60
N ARG A 356 45.58 -7.22 -6.91
CA ARG A 356 46.46 -6.48 -7.83
C ARG A 356 45.99 -5.02 -8.01
N LEU A 357 46.93 -4.07 -7.98
CA LEU A 357 46.68 -2.68 -8.37
C LEU A 357 46.29 -2.59 -9.85
N LEU A 358 45.15 -1.96 -10.13
CA LEU A 358 44.61 -1.75 -11.49
C LEU A 358 44.85 -0.33 -12.00
N GLY A 359 44.76 0.68 -11.13
CA GLY A 359 44.97 2.07 -11.51
C GLY A 359 44.93 3.04 -10.34
N ILE A 360 45.46 4.24 -10.56
CA ILE A 360 45.40 5.38 -9.63
C ILE A 360 44.94 6.58 -10.44
N VAL A 361 43.90 7.28 -9.96
CA VAL A 361 43.35 8.48 -10.58
C VAL A 361 43.33 9.61 -9.55
N GLU A 362 43.92 10.75 -9.89
CA GLU A 362 44.10 11.88 -8.97
C GLU A 362 43.08 12.99 -9.26
N GLY A 363 41.97 13.02 -8.51
CA GLY A 363 40.99 14.11 -8.57
C GLY A 363 40.22 14.25 -9.90
N GLU A 364 40.42 13.35 -10.85
CA GLU A 364 39.72 13.33 -12.13
C GLU A 364 38.63 12.25 -12.17
N PRO A 365 37.52 12.49 -12.89
CA PRO A 365 36.54 11.44 -13.15
C PRO A 365 37.16 10.29 -13.94
N PHE A 366 36.68 9.07 -13.69
CA PHE A 366 37.06 7.90 -14.46
C PHE A 366 35.93 6.89 -14.53
N LEU A 367 35.94 6.10 -15.61
CA LEU A 367 35.04 4.97 -15.78
C LEU A 367 35.69 3.69 -15.25
N LEU A 368 34.88 2.87 -14.59
CA LEU A 368 35.28 1.56 -14.08
C LEU A 368 34.35 0.50 -14.65
N CYS A 369 34.88 -0.39 -15.48
CA CYS A 369 34.20 -1.64 -15.83
C CYS A 369 34.57 -2.69 -14.79
N CYS A 370 33.57 -3.20 -14.07
CA CYS A 370 33.76 -4.17 -12.99
C CYS A 370 32.54 -5.07 -12.81
N ASN A 371 32.61 -5.92 -11.79
CA ASN A 371 31.59 -6.84 -11.29
C ASN A 371 31.13 -7.91 -12.28
N PHE A 372 31.02 -9.15 -11.80
CA PHE A 372 30.49 -10.24 -12.61
C PHE A 372 28.96 -10.33 -12.54
N SER A 373 28.37 -9.76 -11.48
CA SER A 373 26.93 -9.59 -11.28
C SER A 373 26.66 -8.64 -10.13
N ASP A 374 25.38 -8.29 -9.93
CA ASP A 374 24.89 -7.40 -8.87
C ASP A 374 25.33 -7.83 -7.44
N ILE A 375 25.64 -9.12 -7.25
CA ILE A 375 26.02 -9.70 -5.94
C ILE A 375 27.48 -10.16 -5.88
N VAL A 376 28.22 -10.13 -6.99
CA VAL A 376 29.63 -10.54 -7.05
C VAL A 376 30.49 -9.40 -7.55
N THR A 377 30.99 -8.62 -6.60
CA THR A 377 31.96 -7.55 -6.89
C THR A 377 33.36 -8.12 -7.08
N ASN A 378 34.13 -7.52 -8.00
CA ASN A 378 35.53 -7.92 -8.26
C ASN A 378 36.51 -6.74 -8.24
N SER A 379 36.04 -5.58 -7.77
CA SER A 379 36.83 -4.35 -7.68
C SER A 379 36.72 -3.77 -6.27
N LEU A 380 37.78 -3.07 -5.86
CA LEU A 380 37.85 -2.39 -4.57
C LEU A 380 38.47 -1.01 -4.78
N ILE A 381 37.74 0.02 -4.39
CA ILE A 381 38.12 1.43 -4.54
C ILE A 381 38.57 1.96 -3.19
N VAL A 382 39.78 2.53 -3.15
CA VAL A 382 40.33 3.20 -1.97
C VAL A 382 40.46 4.69 -2.26
N LEU A 383 39.74 5.51 -1.49
CA LEU A 383 39.83 6.97 -1.53
C LEU A 383 40.83 7.45 -0.49
N SER A 384 41.80 8.25 -0.93
CA SER A 384 42.88 8.75 -0.10
C SER A 384 43.03 10.26 -0.21
N THR A 385 43.34 10.91 0.91
CA THR A 385 43.81 12.30 0.95
C THR A 385 45.34 12.32 1.08
N ALA A 386 45.95 13.51 0.99
CA ALA A 386 47.36 13.70 1.31
C ALA A 386 47.74 13.24 2.74
N ASN A 387 46.77 13.14 3.65
CA ASN A 387 46.96 12.73 5.04
C ASN A 387 46.77 11.22 5.28
N GLY A 388 46.44 10.45 4.25
CA GLY A 388 46.21 9.01 4.32
C GLY A 388 44.87 8.58 3.73
N GLU A 389 44.64 7.27 3.79
CA GLU A 389 43.40 6.61 3.36
C GLU A 389 42.22 7.06 4.21
N VAL A 390 41.06 7.21 3.57
CA VAL A 390 39.86 7.75 4.23
C VAL A 390 38.67 6.83 4.07
N LEU A 391 38.52 6.17 2.92
CA LEU A 391 37.38 5.30 2.65
C LEU A 391 37.75 4.17 1.70
N GLU A 392 37.15 3.01 1.91
CA GLU A 392 37.26 1.84 1.03
C GLU A 392 35.86 1.30 0.75
N PHE A 393 35.56 0.98 -0.51
CA PHE A 393 34.29 0.39 -0.91
C PHE A 393 34.39 -0.38 -2.24
N SER A 394 33.47 -1.32 -2.44
CA SER A 394 33.24 -1.97 -3.73
C SER A 394 31.88 -1.49 -4.25
N PRO A 395 31.82 -0.85 -5.43
CA PRO A 395 30.54 -0.40 -5.98
C PRO A 395 29.69 -1.60 -6.39
N SER A 396 28.42 -1.62 -6.00
CA SER A 396 27.41 -2.57 -6.49
C SER A 396 26.01 -1.97 -6.36
N ILE A 397 25.02 -2.56 -7.03
CA ILE A 397 23.63 -2.11 -6.99
C ILE A 397 22.81 -3.00 -6.05
N SER A 398 22.06 -2.36 -5.16
CA SER A 398 21.12 -3.01 -4.25
C SER A 398 19.95 -3.59 -5.05
N LEU A 399 19.77 -4.90 -5.00
CA LEU A 399 18.59 -5.56 -5.57
C LEU A 399 17.27 -5.17 -4.89
N LYS A 400 17.32 -4.49 -3.74
CA LYS A 400 16.13 -4.11 -2.98
C LYS A 400 15.48 -2.84 -3.49
N ASP A 401 16.30 -1.83 -3.80
CA ASP A 401 15.83 -0.48 -4.10
C ASP A 401 16.65 0.21 -5.19
N GLY A 402 17.48 -0.56 -5.88
CA GLY A 402 18.40 -0.13 -6.92
C GLY A 402 19.60 0.66 -6.40
N THR A 403 19.62 1.13 -5.15
CA THR A 403 20.62 2.12 -4.69
C THR A 403 22.04 1.56 -4.70
N LEU A 404 23.03 2.42 -4.84
CA LEU A 404 24.41 2.01 -4.80
C LEU A 404 24.74 1.50 -3.38
N THR A 405 25.23 0.28 -3.27
CA THR A 405 25.59 -0.34 -1.99
C THR A 405 26.98 0.15 -1.58
N VAL A 406 27.03 1.36 -1.05
CA VAL A 406 28.26 2.02 -0.57
C VAL A 406 28.10 2.52 0.85
N PRO A 407 29.21 2.84 1.55
CA PRO A 407 29.12 3.44 2.88
C PRO A 407 28.23 4.69 2.85
N GLU A 408 27.27 4.80 3.79
CA GLU A 408 26.35 5.95 3.89
C GLU A 408 27.09 7.29 4.05
N SER A 409 28.34 7.26 4.51
CA SER A 409 29.20 8.44 4.62
C SER A 409 30.37 8.35 3.65
N GLY A 410 30.54 9.38 2.82
CA GLY A 410 31.75 9.56 1.99
C GLY A 410 31.60 9.20 0.52
N VAL A 411 30.49 8.58 0.10
CA VAL A 411 30.13 8.38 -1.31
C VAL A 411 28.78 8.99 -1.60
N TYR A 412 28.71 9.84 -2.62
CA TYR A 412 27.47 10.41 -3.13
C TYR A 412 26.96 9.56 -4.31
N ASP A 413 25.88 8.81 -4.08
CA ASP A 413 25.24 7.99 -5.12
C ASP A 413 24.42 8.85 -6.09
N PHE A 414 24.86 8.93 -7.34
CA PHE A 414 24.16 9.61 -8.44
C PHE A 414 23.49 8.64 -9.42
N THR A 415 23.46 7.33 -9.14
CA THR A 415 22.86 6.33 -10.04
C THR A 415 21.45 6.76 -10.48
N ARG A 416 21.28 6.91 -11.79
CA ARG A 416 19.98 7.13 -12.43
C ARG A 416 19.48 5.75 -12.87
N TYR A 417 18.25 5.39 -12.51
CA TYR A 417 17.64 4.17 -13.07
C TYR A 417 17.05 4.47 -14.44
#